data_AF-A0A519KTX5-F1
#
_entry.id   AF-A0A519KTX5-F1
#
_cell.length_a   1.000
_cell.length_b   1.000
_cell.length_c   1.000
_cell.angle_alpha   90.00
_cell.angle_beta   90.00
_cell.angle_gamma   90.00
#
_symmetry.space_group_name_H-M   'P 1'
#
loop_
_entity.id
_entity.type
_entity.pdbx_description
1 polymer ?
#
loop_
_entity_poly.entity_id
_entity_poly.type
_entity_poly.pdbx_seq_one_letter_code
_entity_poly.pdbx_strand_id
1 'polypeptide(L)'
;MNSVYSLYSFCIITEYHYHHAQFSSSFLTRSSQEQKWIKYNKKYISNPREFINSCPHMSLVFGNKDAEFLRKRHGRLIQSNLFKGMQFSTDHAQLREWIPLVMSKRKETEILAATKMDLGTDVNFGSLTRKMEHFLSDDSAVEIFHYHEAKDLELRPDGKWEIKIKDRLDQHKHEVVADFVFIGAGGYALPLLESSDIPESEGYGGFPVSGEWLVTHNPELIAQHQAKVYTQASVDAPPMSVPHLDLRII
;
A
#
# COMPACT_ATOMS: atom_id res chain seq x y z
N MET A 1 18.11 12.99 11.50
CA MET A 1 16.97 12.44 12.26
C MET A 1 16.37 11.34 11.41
N ASN A 2 16.78 10.09 11.65
CA ASN A 2 16.32 8.93 10.89
C ASN A 2 15.05 8.40 11.57
N SER A 3 13.90 8.55 10.92
CA SER A 3 12.70 7.80 11.28
C SER A 3 12.50 6.73 10.21
N VAL A 4 12.94 5.50 10.50
CA VAL A 4 12.69 4.32 9.67
C VAL A 4 11.32 3.80 10.10
N TYR A 5 10.31 3.98 9.25
CA TYR A 5 9.00 3.36 9.48
C TYR A 5 9.11 1.86 9.16
N SER A 6 9.24 1.04 10.19
CA SER A 6 9.14 -0.42 10.08
C SER A 6 7.68 -0.80 9.82
N LEU A 7 7.41 -1.44 8.67
CA LEU A 7 6.15 -2.08 8.39
C LEU A 7 6.01 -3.30 9.33
N TYR A 8 5.10 -3.20 10.29
CA TYR A 8 4.76 -4.30 11.18
C TYR A 8 4.07 -5.42 10.37
N SER A 9 4.68 -6.61 10.35
CA SER A 9 4.04 -7.84 9.89
C SER A 9 3.14 -8.39 11.00
N PHE A 10 1.87 -8.62 10.69
CA PHE A 10 0.93 -9.30 11.56
C PHE A 10 0.91 -10.79 11.19
N CYS A 11 1.20 -11.65 12.16
CA CYS A 11 0.83 -13.07 12.07
C CYS A 11 -0.56 -13.19 12.66
N ILE A 12 -1.58 -13.37 11.82
CA ILE A 12 -2.94 -13.69 12.26
C ILE A 12 -3.01 -15.21 12.32
N ILE A 13 -2.92 -15.77 13.52
CA ILE A 13 -3.30 -17.17 13.76
C ILE A 13 -4.81 -17.14 14.00
N THR A 14 -5.59 -17.60 13.04
CA THR A 14 -7.03 -17.77 13.23
C THR A 14 -7.41 -19.22 12.96
N GLU A 15 -8.03 -19.87 13.95
CA GLU A 15 -8.95 -20.97 13.69
C GLU A 15 -10.23 -20.39 13.07
N TYR A 16 -10.40 -20.50 11.75
CA TYR A 16 -11.66 -20.16 11.09
C TYR A 16 -12.22 -21.35 10.32
N HIS A 17 -13.47 -21.72 10.62
CA HIS A 17 -14.32 -22.50 9.72
C HIS A 17 -14.68 -21.66 8.49
N TYR A 18 -14.38 -22.19 7.31
CA TYR A 18 -14.41 -21.49 6.02
C TYR A 18 -15.83 -21.11 5.55
N HIS A 19 -15.99 -19.86 5.09
CA HIS A 19 -16.76 -19.53 3.89
C HIS A 19 -16.03 -18.45 3.08
N HIS A 20 -15.91 -18.69 1.77
CA HIS A 20 -15.06 -18.01 0.78
C HIS A 20 -14.95 -16.47 0.87
N ALA A 21 -13.71 -15.95 0.84
CA ALA A 21 -13.39 -14.65 0.29
C ALA A 21 -11.96 -14.62 -0.30
N GLN A 22 -11.85 -14.62 -1.63
CA GLN A 22 -10.59 -14.33 -2.34
C GLN A 22 -10.40 -12.82 -2.46
N PHE A 23 -9.27 -12.28 -1.98
CA PHE A 23 -8.85 -10.89 -2.26
C PHE A 23 -7.55 -10.91 -3.07
N SER A 24 -7.64 -10.62 -4.37
CA SER A 24 -6.48 -10.48 -5.26
C SER A 24 -5.98 -9.03 -5.33
N SER A 25 -4.66 -8.88 -5.38
CA SER A 25 -3.90 -7.63 -5.42
C SER A 25 -4.00 -6.95 -6.79
N SER A 26 -4.62 -5.76 -6.83
CA SER A 26 -4.45 -4.79 -7.91
C SER A 26 -4.58 -3.37 -7.33
N PHE A 27 -3.50 -2.60 -7.40
CA PHE A 27 -3.23 -1.44 -6.54
C PHE A 27 -3.70 -0.08 -7.10
N LEU A 28 -4.53 -0.03 -8.15
CA LEU A 28 -4.90 1.24 -8.83
C LEU A 28 -6.39 1.42 -9.13
N THR A 29 -7.27 0.52 -8.64
CA THR A 29 -8.69 0.48 -9.04
C THR A 29 -9.69 0.63 -7.90
N ARG A 30 -9.24 0.88 -6.66
CA ARG A 30 -10.05 0.58 -5.48
C ARG A 30 -10.80 1.73 -4.79
N SER A 31 -10.54 3.01 -5.06
CA SER A 31 -11.09 4.09 -4.21
C SER A 31 -12.64 4.13 -4.13
N SER A 32 -13.35 3.91 -5.25
CA SER A 32 -14.83 3.88 -5.26
C SER A 32 -15.43 2.59 -4.69
N GLN A 33 -14.70 1.47 -4.78
CA GLN A 33 -15.10 0.19 -4.20
C GLN A 33 -14.83 0.15 -2.70
N GLU A 34 -13.71 0.72 -2.24
CA GLU A 34 -13.38 0.91 -0.83
C GLU A 34 -14.40 1.80 -0.13
N GLN A 35 -14.77 2.94 -0.71
CA GLN A 35 -15.81 3.79 -0.13
C GLN A 35 -17.18 3.10 -0.06
N LYS A 36 -17.52 2.26 -1.06
CA LYS A 36 -18.72 1.42 -1.01
C LYS A 36 -18.60 0.34 0.07
N TRP A 37 -17.48 -0.35 0.16
CA TRP A 37 -17.19 -1.34 1.20
C TRP A 37 -17.31 -0.73 2.60
N ILE A 38 -16.70 0.43 2.84
CA ILE A 38 -16.82 1.18 4.10
C ILE A 38 -18.29 1.57 4.37
N LYS A 39 -19.03 2.02 3.35
CA LYS A 39 -20.45 2.39 3.51
C LYS A 39 -21.32 1.19 3.93
N TYR A 40 -21.06 0.00 3.40
CA TYR A 40 -21.73 -1.23 3.82
C TYR A 40 -21.25 -1.73 5.19
N ASN A 41 -19.99 -1.45 5.55
CA ASN A 41 -19.33 -1.88 6.78
C ASN A 41 -19.27 -0.81 7.87
N LYS A 42 -20.16 0.19 7.86
CA LYS A 42 -20.23 1.25 8.89
C LYS A 42 -20.36 0.75 10.33
N LYS A 43 -20.73 -0.52 10.52
CA LYS A 43 -20.76 -1.19 11.84
C LYS A 43 -19.39 -1.60 12.36
N TYR A 44 -18.39 -1.75 11.49
CA TYR A 44 -17.11 -2.41 11.82
C TYR A 44 -15.93 -1.44 11.92
N ILE A 45 -15.98 -0.29 11.24
CA ILE A 45 -14.90 0.71 11.29
C ILE A 45 -15.49 2.10 11.55
N SER A 46 -15.22 2.64 12.73
CA SER A 46 -15.66 3.97 13.14
C SER A 46 -14.83 5.07 12.45
N ASN A 47 -15.51 6.17 12.15
CA ASN A 47 -14.95 7.43 11.66
C ASN A 47 -13.96 7.31 10.47
N PRO A 48 -14.42 6.96 9.25
CA PRO A 48 -13.52 6.64 8.13
C PRO A 48 -12.55 7.75 7.70
N ARG A 49 -12.88 9.02 7.97
CA ARG A 49 -11.99 10.14 7.65
C ARG A 49 -10.66 10.09 8.40
N GLU A 50 -10.57 9.34 9.48
CA GLU A 50 -9.32 9.12 10.22
C GLU A 50 -8.32 8.22 9.48
N PHE A 51 -8.74 7.50 8.43
CA PHE A 51 -7.84 6.64 7.67
C PHE A 51 -7.93 6.78 6.17
N ILE A 52 -9.02 7.33 5.61
CA ILE A 52 -9.17 7.54 4.17
C ILE A 52 -9.63 8.97 3.88
N ASN A 53 -8.84 9.67 3.08
CA ASN A 53 -9.06 11.07 2.72
C ASN A 53 -9.01 11.24 1.20
N SER A 54 -9.84 12.11 0.64
CA SER A 54 -9.76 12.46 -0.79
C SER A 54 -8.45 13.18 -1.06
N CYS A 55 -7.73 12.73 -2.09
CA CYS A 55 -6.48 13.33 -2.51
C CYS A 55 -6.31 13.11 -4.02
N PRO A 56 -6.29 14.18 -4.84
CA PRO A 56 -6.05 14.05 -6.28
C PRO A 56 -4.81 13.23 -6.59
N HIS A 57 -4.93 12.31 -7.54
CA HIS A 57 -3.80 11.53 -8.06
C HIS A 57 -3.42 12.03 -9.44
N MET A 58 -2.12 12.13 -9.67
CA MET A 58 -1.57 12.64 -10.92
C MET A 58 -0.46 11.73 -11.43
N SER A 59 -0.41 11.56 -12.74
CA SER A 59 0.76 11.03 -13.43
C SER A 59 1.42 12.17 -14.18
N LEU A 60 2.73 12.35 -14.03
CA LEU A 60 3.52 13.36 -14.71
C LEU A 60 4.65 12.70 -15.49
N VAL A 61 4.79 13.03 -16.76
CA VAL A 61 5.83 12.47 -17.63
C VAL A 61 6.59 13.55 -18.37
N PHE A 62 7.77 13.20 -18.86
CA PHE A 62 8.71 14.13 -19.49
C PHE A 62 9.06 13.65 -20.90
N GLY A 63 9.19 14.59 -21.84
CA GLY A 63 9.57 14.31 -23.22
C GLY A 63 8.42 13.84 -24.11
N ASN A 64 8.62 13.94 -25.42
CA ASN A 64 7.59 13.68 -26.43
C ASN A 64 7.02 12.26 -26.38
N LYS A 65 7.90 11.26 -26.20
CA LYS A 65 7.51 9.85 -26.22
C LYS A 65 6.55 9.53 -25.08
N ASP A 66 6.89 9.95 -23.86
CA ASP A 66 6.08 9.63 -22.69
C ASP A 66 4.82 10.51 -22.65
N ALA A 67 4.88 11.76 -23.11
CA ALA A 67 3.70 12.60 -23.28
C ALA A 67 2.66 11.95 -24.22
N GLU A 68 3.12 11.41 -25.35
CA GLU A 68 2.26 10.71 -26.31
C GLU A 68 1.70 9.40 -25.74
N PHE A 69 2.51 8.66 -24.97
CA PHE A 69 2.06 7.48 -24.23
C PHE A 69 0.95 7.84 -23.23
N LEU A 70 1.16 8.88 -22.42
CA LEU A 70 0.21 9.31 -21.41
C LEU A 70 -1.09 9.80 -22.03
N ARG A 71 -1.04 10.50 -23.17
CA ARG A 71 -2.20 10.92 -23.96
C ARG A 71 -3.03 9.72 -24.43
N LYS A 72 -2.38 8.70 -24.99
CA LYS A 72 -3.05 7.45 -25.42
C LYS A 72 -3.66 6.70 -24.24
N ARG A 73 -2.93 6.63 -23.12
CA ARG A 73 -3.41 6.01 -21.88
C ARG A 73 -4.64 6.73 -21.34
N HIS A 74 -4.61 8.06 -21.26
CA HIS A 74 -5.77 8.90 -20.89
C HIS A 74 -6.99 8.58 -21.76
N GLY A 75 -6.84 8.64 -23.09
CA GLY A 75 -7.94 8.38 -24.03
C GLY A 75 -8.58 6.99 -23.90
N ARG A 76 -7.84 5.98 -23.42
CA ARG A 76 -8.41 4.67 -23.07
C ARG A 76 -9.05 4.64 -21.70
N LEU A 77 -8.41 5.25 -20.69
CA LEU A 77 -8.91 5.20 -19.32
C LEU A 77 -10.27 5.88 -19.20
N ILE A 78 -10.47 7.06 -19.79
CA ILE A 78 -11.72 7.84 -19.69
C ILE A 78 -12.96 7.11 -20.24
N GLN A 79 -12.78 6.04 -21.03
CA GLN A 79 -13.87 5.19 -21.50
C GLN A 79 -14.51 4.39 -20.35
N SER A 80 -13.74 4.12 -19.29
CA SER A 80 -14.26 3.52 -18.06
C SER A 80 -14.96 4.55 -17.20
N ASN A 81 -16.11 4.19 -16.63
CA ASN A 81 -16.85 5.01 -15.68
C ASN A 81 -15.99 5.44 -14.47
N LEU A 82 -14.99 4.64 -14.11
CA LEU A 82 -14.07 4.96 -13.01
C LEU A 82 -13.17 6.16 -13.31
N PHE A 83 -12.90 6.44 -14.58
CA PHE A 83 -11.94 7.47 -15.00
C PHE A 83 -12.55 8.60 -15.84
N LYS A 84 -13.88 8.68 -15.95
CA LYS A 84 -14.58 9.71 -16.74
C LYS A 84 -14.19 11.16 -16.40
N GLY A 85 -13.86 11.42 -15.14
CA GLY A 85 -13.42 12.75 -14.67
C GLY A 85 -11.93 13.03 -14.82
N MET A 86 -11.15 12.12 -15.41
CA MET A 86 -9.70 12.28 -15.53
C MET A 86 -9.36 13.37 -16.55
N GLN A 87 -8.55 14.34 -16.12
CA GLN A 87 -8.08 15.47 -16.93
C GLN A 87 -6.70 15.14 -17.51
N PHE A 88 -6.36 15.75 -18.65
CA PHE A 88 -5.04 15.67 -19.29
C PHE A 88 -4.60 17.07 -19.70
N SER A 89 -3.32 17.41 -19.48
CA SER A 89 -2.76 18.68 -19.91
C SER A 89 -1.28 18.56 -20.27
N THR A 90 -0.87 19.29 -21.30
CA THR A 90 0.53 19.63 -21.63
C THR A 90 0.81 21.12 -21.44
N ASP A 91 -0.19 21.90 -21.02
CA ASP A 91 -0.08 23.34 -20.82
C ASP A 91 0.59 23.65 -19.47
N HIS A 92 1.70 24.36 -19.52
CA HIS A 92 2.49 24.71 -18.34
C HIS A 92 1.72 25.57 -17.35
N ALA A 93 0.83 26.45 -17.81
CA ALA A 93 0.01 27.27 -16.91
C ALA A 93 -0.96 26.38 -16.10
N GLN A 94 -1.68 25.48 -16.77
CA GLN A 94 -2.53 24.51 -16.10
C GLN A 94 -1.75 23.60 -15.13
N LEU A 95 -0.53 23.17 -15.50
CA LEU A 95 0.31 22.36 -14.62
C LEU A 95 0.78 23.13 -13.39
N ARG A 96 1.05 24.44 -13.48
CA ARG A 96 1.39 25.28 -12.32
C ARG A 96 0.24 25.41 -11.35
N GLU A 97 -0.99 25.47 -11.84
CA GLU A 97 -2.18 25.48 -10.96
C GLU A 97 -2.32 24.15 -10.23
N TRP A 98 -2.06 23.02 -10.89
CA TRP A 98 -2.22 21.70 -10.28
C TRP A 98 -1.11 21.35 -9.29
N ILE A 99 0.15 21.62 -9.65
CA ILE A 99 1.34 21.12 -8.94
C ILE A 99 2.44 22.19 -8.90
N PRO A 100 2.21 23.34 -8.23
CA PRO A 100 3.11 24.50 -8.29
C PRO A 100 4.52 24.19 -7.76
N LEU A 101 4.66 23.35 -6.73
CA LEU A 101 5.97 22.94 -6.22
C LEU A 101 6.78 22.14 -7.25
N VAL A 102 6.12 21.24 -7.98
CA VAL A 102 6.77 20.40 -9.02
C VAL A 102 7.14 21.23 -10.25
N MET A 103 6.32 22.24 -10.56
CA MET A 103 6.54 23.16 -11.68
C MET A 103 7.51 24.29 -11.35
N SER A 104 7.80 24.52 -10.07
CA SER A 104 8.74 25.53 -9.62
C SER A 104 10.10 25.32 -10.29
N LYS A 105 10.64 26.40 -10.89
CA LYS A 105 11.93 26.43 -11.60
C LYS A 105 11.99 25.62 -12.91
N ARG A 106 10.88 25.07 -13.41
CA ARG A 106 10.84 24.44 -14.74
C ARG A 106 10.82 25.48 -15.85
N LYS A 107 11.46 25.15 -16.97
CA LYS A 107 11.47 26.00 -18.17
C LYS A 107 10.23 25.74 -19.01
N GLU A 108 9.65 26.79 -19.58
CA GLU A 108 8.51 26.69 -20.53
C GLU A 108 8.82 25.82 -21.77
N THR A 109 10.11 25.66 -22.09
CA THR A 109 10.57 24.84 -23.21
C THR A 109 10.62 23.35 -22.90
N GLU A 110 10.46 22.93 -21.64
CA GLU A 110 10.41 21.52 -21.27
C GLU A 110 9.10 20.89 -21.77
N ILE A 111 9.21 19.68 -22.31
CA ILE A 111 8.05 18.92 -22.78
C ILE A 111 7.56 18.06 -21.62
N LEU A 112 6.35 18.36 -21.15
CA LEU A 112 5.70 17.74 -20.01
C LEU A 112 4.29 17.32 -20.40
N ALA A 113 3.78 16.25 -19.80
CA ALA A 113 2.36 15.96 -19.82
C ALA A 113 1.92 15.43 -18.46
N ALA A 114 0.72 15.78 -18.03
CA ALA A 114 0.13 15.19 -16.83
C ALA A 114 -1.32 14.78 -17.03
N THR A 115 -1.72 13.74 -16.28
CA THR A 115 -3.13 13.46 -16.00
C THR A 115 -3.43 13.82 -14.56
N LYS A 116 -4.69 14.18 -14.28
CA LYS A 116 -5.20 14.45 -12.92
C LYS A 116 -6.54 13.77 -12.70
N MET A 117 -6.70 13.14 -11.55
CA MET A 117 -7.93 12.51 -11.11
C MET A 117 -8.26 12.91 -9.68
N ASP A 118 -9.36 13.64 -9.49
CA ASP A 118 -9.78 14.14 -8.18
C ASP A 118 -10.38 13.07 -7.26
N LEU A 119 -10.78 11.93 -7.82
CA LEU A 119 -11.34 10.80 -7.07
C LEU A 119 -10.28 9.91 -6.39
N GLY A 120 -9.01 10.32 -6.43
CA GLY A 120 -7.93 9.66 -5.71
C GLY A 120 -8.11 9.75 -4.19
N THR A 121 -7.40 8.89 -3.47
CA THR A 121 -7.43 8.84 -2.01
C THR A 121 -6.03 8.73 -1.43
N ASP A 122 -5.84 9.30 -0.24
CA ASP A 122 -4.74 8.99 0.66
C ASP A 122 -5.24 8.09 1.78
N VAL A 123 -4.48 7.04 2.08
CA VAL A 123 -4.82 6.06 3.10
C VAL A 123 -3.75 6.03 4.18
N ASN A 124 -4.17 6.29 5.42
CA ASN A 124 -3.38 6.05 6.62
C ASN A 124 -3.56 4.60 7.05
N PHE A 125 -2.72 3.72 6.50
CA PHE A 125 -2.75 2.29 6.79
C PHE A 125 -2.50 1.99 8.28
N GLY A 126 -1.71 2.79 8.99
CA GLY A 126 -1.53 2.60 10.44
C GLY A 126 -2.82 2.80 11.22
N SER A 127 -3.59 3.85 10.89
CA SER A 127 -4.91 4.09 11.48
C SER A 127 -5.90 2.97 11.12
N LEU A 128 -5.94 2.55 9.85
CA LEU A 128 -6.77 1.45 9.40
C LEU A 128 -6.44 0.14 10.12
N THR A 129 -5.16 -0.22 10.22
CA THR A 129 -4.71 -1.46 10.87
C THR A 129 -5.09 -1.49 12.34
N ARG A 130 -4.86 -0.41 13.10
CA ARG A 130 -5.28 -0.34 14.52
C ARG A 130 -6.80 -0.46 14.69
N LYS A 131 -7.57 0.10 13.76
CA LYS A 131 -9.03 -0.03 13.77
C LYS A 131 -9.47 -1.47 13.49
N MET A 132 -8.82 -2.15 12.54
CA MET A 132 -9.07 -3.56 12.26
C MET A 132 -8.68 -4.45 13.44
N GLU A 133 -7.52 -4.20 14.05
CA GLU A 133 -7.04 -4.89 15.25
C GLU A 133 -8.04 -4.74 16.40
N HIS A 134 -8.44 -3.51 16.73
CA HIS A 134 -9.42 -3.26 17.78
C HIS A 134 -10.75 -3.98 17.53
N PHE A 135 -11.23 -3.94 16.28
CA PHE A 135 -12.43 -4.67 15.89
C PHE A 135 -12.31 -6.19 16.10
N LEU A 136 -11.15 -6.77 15.75
CA LEU A 136 -10.89 -8.20 15.94
C LEU A 136 -10.73 -8.57 17.42
N SER A 137 -10.08 -7.72 18.23
CA SER A 137 -9.92 -7.95 19.67
C SER A 137 -11.22 -7.87 20.46
N ASP A 138 -12.23 -7.16 19.96
CA ASP A 138 -13.56 -7.12 20.56
C ASP A 138 -14.36 -8.42 20.31
N ASP A 139 -13.93 -9.27 19.35
CA ASP A 139 -14.48 -10.60 19.12
C ASP A 139 -13.81 -11.62 20.05
N SER A 140 -14.61 -12.29 20.88
CA SER A 140 -14.12 -13.30 21.83
C SER A 140 -13.41 -14.50 21.20
N ALA A 141 -13.50 -14.69 19.88
CA ALA A 141 -12.89 -15.80 19.17
C ALA A 141 -11.48 -15.51 18.62
N VAL A 142 -10.95 -14.28 18.76
CA VAL A 142 -9.66 -13.90 18.18
C VAL A 142 -8.69 -13.42 19.25
N GLU A 143 -7.52 -14.05 19.30
CA GLU A 143 -6.40 -13.63 20.14
C GLU A 143 -5.33 -12.95 19.27
N ILE A 144 -4.78 -11.83 19.75
CA ILE A 144 -3.75 -11.07 19.04
C ILE A 144 -2.52 -10.96 19.94
N PHE A 145 -1.41 -11.55 19.47
CA PHE A 145 -0.14 -11.58 20.20
C PHE A 145 0.89 -10.65 19.54
N HIS A 146 1.16 -9.52 20.20
CA HIS A 146 2.22 -8.60 19.81
C HIS A 146 3.58 -9.10 20.31
N TYR A 147 4.67 -8.68 19.65
CA TYR A 147 6.05 -9.07 20.01
C TYR A 147 6.35 -10.57 19.91
N HIS A 148 5.44 -11.37 19.35
CA HIS A 148 5.61 -12.79 19.09
C HIS A 148 6.09 -12.98 17.66
N GLU A 149 7.34 -13.40 17.50
CA GLU A 149 7.96 -13.59 16.20
C GLU A 149 7.94 -15.07 15.82
N ALA A 150 7.15 -15.44 14.81
CA ALA A 150 7.22 -16.76 14.20
C ALA A 150 8.58 -16.95 13.51
N LYS A 151 9.24 -18.07 13.81
CA LYS A 151 10.59 -18.38 13.31
C LYS A 151 10.64 -19.57 12.37
N ASP A 152 9.70 -20.50 12.53
CA ASP A 152 9.72 -21.80 11.86
C ASP A 152 8.29 -22.35 11.83
N LEU A 153 7.97 -23.08 10.76
CA LEU A 153 6.69 -23.74 10.56
C LEU A 153 6.94 -25.21 10.22
N GLU A 154 6.38 -26.14 10.98
CA GLU A 154 6.60 -27.57 10.76
C GLU A 154 5.27 -28.30 10.63
N LEU A 155 5.07 -29.03 9.53
CA LEU A 155 3.89 -29.87 9.36
C LEU A 155 4.13 -31.20 10.10
N ARG A 156 3.37 -31.42 11.17
CA ARG A 156 3.47 -32.60 12.02
C ARG A 156 2.90 -33.85 11.32
N PRO A 157 3.29 -35.06 11.75
CA PRO A 157 2.75 -36.31 11.21
C PRO A 157 1.23 -36.48 11.39
N ASP A 158 0.62 -35.78 12.35
CA ASP A 158 -0.82 -35.76 12.59
C ASP A 158 -1.58 -34.76 11.69
N GLY A 159 -0.87 -34.07 10.80
CA GLY A 159 -1.43 -33.11 9.85
C GLY A 159 -1.64 -31.69 10.40
N LYS A 160 -1.26 -31.43 11.65
CA LYS A 160 -1.30 -30.08 12.26
C LYS A 160 0.00 -29.33 12.01
N TRP A 161 -0.06 -28.01 12.08
CA TRP A 161 1.10 -27.13 12.04
C TRP A 161 1.63 -26.85 13.42
N GLU A 162 2.94 -26.98 13.60
CA GLU A 162 3.67 -26.45 14.74
C GLU A 162 4.39 -25.17 14.33
N ILE A 163 4.28 -24.14 15.16
CA ILE A 163 4.83 -22.82 14.93
C ILE A 163 5.81 -22.53 16.06
N LYS A 164 7.10 -22.39 15.73
CA LYS A 164 8.11 -21.99 16.72
C LYS A 164 8.08 -20.48 16.86
N ILE A 165 7.72 -19.99 18.04
CA ILE A 165 7.56 -18.58 18.34
C ILE A 165 8.67 -18.12 19.28
N LYS A 166 9.22 -16.94 19.00
CA LYS A 166 10.11 -16.22 19.91
C LYS A 166 9.39 -14.99 20.45
N ASP A 167 9.14 -14.96 21.76
CA ASP A 167 8.72 -13.74 22.44
C ASP A 167 9.90 -12.76 22.47
N ARG A 168 9.68 -11.55 21.94
CA ARG A 168 10.73 -10.53 21.85
C ARG A 168 10.89 -9.71 23.12
N LEU A 169 9.95 -9.75 24.06
CA LEU A 169 10.02 -9.01 25.31
C LEU A 169 10.95 -9.70 26.31
N ASP A 170 10.82 -11.02 26.48
CA ASP A 170 11.60 -11.80 27.45
C ASP A 170 12.58 -12.80 26.81
N GLN A 171 12.59 -12.89 25.47
CA GLN A 171 13.41 -13.83 24.69
C GLN A 171 13.04 -15.30 24.88
N HIS A 172 11.91 -15.61 25.53
CA HIS A 172 11.40 -16.96 25.66
C HIS A 172 10.98 -17.53 24.31
N LYS A 173 11.15 -18.84 24.14
CA LYS A 173 10.72 -19.57 22.95
C LYS A 173 9.69 -20.60 23.35
N HIS A 174 8.60 -20.64 22.61
CA HIS A 174 7.53 -21.60 22.81
C HIS A 174 6.93 -22.02 21.48
N GLU A 175 6.14 -23.08 21.51
CA GLU A 175 5.51 -23.67 20.34
C GLU A 175 3.99 -23.51 20.43
N VAL A 176 3.37 -23.23 19.30
CA VAL A 176 1.91 -23.19 19.14
C VAL A 176 1.52 -24.18 18.07
N VAL A 177 0.46 -24.94 18.32
CA VAL A 177 -0.08 -25.92 17.37
C VAL A 177 -1.38 -25.37 16.78
N ALA A 178 -1.52 -25.42 15.46
CA ALA A 178 -2.71 -24.95 14.75
C ALA A 178 -3.13 -25.94 13.66
N ASP A 179 -4.42 -26.05 13.39
CA ASP A 179 -4.92 -26.84 12.26
C ASP A 179 -4.64 -26.17 10.90
N PHE A 180 -4.48 -24.85 10.89
CA PHE A 180 -4.25 -24.05 9.69
C PHE A 180 -3.33 -22.86 9.98
N VAL A 181 -2.44 -22.56 9.03
CA VAL A 181 -1.53 -21.40 9.11
C VAL A 181 -1.69 -20.53 7.87
N PHE A 182 -1.89 -19.23 8.09
CA PHE A 182 -1.88 -18.21 7.06
C PHE A 182 -0.64 -17.30 7.20
N ILE A 183 0.25 -17.30 6.20
CA ILE A 183 1.45 -16.47 6.21
C ILE A 183 1.14 -15.06 5.72
N GLY A 184 0.75 -14.18 6.64
CA GLY A 184 0.49 -12.74 6.42
C GLY A 184 1.71 -11.83 6.60
N ALA A 185 2.94 -12.34 6.49
CA ALA A 185 4.14 -11.68 7.02
C ALA A 185 4.82 -10.64 6.11
N GLY A 186 4.11 -10.08 5.12
CA GLY A 186 4.64 -9.01 4.25
C GLY A 186 5.98 -9.39 3.60
N GLY A 187 6.99 -8.53 3.70
CA GLY A 187 8.33 -8.79 3.17
C GLY A 187 9.08 -9.96 3.82
N TYR A 188 8.58 -10.47 4.95
CA TYR A 188 9.12 -11.64 5.67
C TYR A 188 8.36 -12.95 5.38
N ALA A 189 7.41 -12.93 4.43
CA ALA A 189 6.64 -14.12 4.09
C ALA A 189 7.49 -15.25 3.49
N LEU A 190 8.47 -14.92 2.63
CA LEU A 190 9.27 -15.95 1.96
C LEU A 190 10.13 -16.78 2.93
N PRO A 191 10.89 -16.19 3.88
CA PRO A 191 11.60 -16.99 4.87
C PRO A 191 10.70 -17.97 5.66
N LEU A 192 9.47 -17.56 6.01
CA LEU A 192 8.52 -18.44 6.68
C LEU A 192 7.99 -19.53 5.74
N LEU A 193 7.73 -19.20 4.48
CA LEU A 193 7.29 -20.17 3.47
C LEU A 193 8.39 -21.20 3.21
N GLU A 194 9.66 -20.77 3.07
CA GLU A 194 10.81 -21.66 2.93
C GLU A 194 10.98 -22.55 4.16
N SER A 195 10.80 -22.03 5.38
CA SER A 195 10.87 -22.84 6.60
C SER A 195 9.81 -23.94 6.70
N SER A 196 8.72 -23.83 5.93
CA SER A 196 7.61 -24.79 5.99
C SER A 196 7.86 -26.11 5.25
N ASP A 197 8.92 -26.18 4.44
CA ASP A 197 9.30 -27.34 3.62
C ASP A 197 8.18 -27.91 2.73
N ILE A 198 7.13 -27.12 2.45
CA ILE A 198 6.08 -27.54 1.52
C ILE A 198 6.59 -27.47 0.08
N PRO A 199 6.16 -28.38 -0.81
CA PRO A 199 6.59 -28.36 -2.21
C PRO A 199 6.32 -27.03 -2.92
N GLU A 200 5.24 -26.34 -2.55
CA GLU A 200 4.86 -25.04 -3.12
C GLU A 200 5.78 -23.89 -2.70
N SER A 201 6.68 -24.10 -1.72
CA SER A 201 7.69 -23.10 -1.35
C SER A 201 8.86 -23.06 -2.35
N GLU A 202 9.06 -24.15 -3.12
CA GLU A 202 10.17 -24.25 -4.05
C GLU A 202 10.02 -23.32 -5.26
N GLY A 203 11.15 -22.79 -5.74
CA GLY A 203 11.20 -21.97 -6.94
C GLY A 203 10.80 -20.49 -6.76
N TYR A 204 10.48 -20.08 -5.53
CA TYR A 204 10.27 -18.67 -5.19
C TYR A 204 11.56 -18.01 -4.71
N GLY A 205 11.72 -16.72 -5.03
CA GLY A 205 12.86 -15.91 -4.62
C GLY A 205 12.40 -14.54 -4.16
N GLY A 206 13.01 -14.05 -3.10
CA GLY A 206 12.67 -12.77 -2.46
C GLY A 206 13.65 -11.71 -2.89
N PHE A 207 13.16 -10.63 -3.48
CA PHE A 207 13.98 -9.45 -3.76
C PHE A 207 13.54 -8.31 -2.85
N PRO A 208 14.14 -8.15 -1.66
CA PRO A 208 13.78 -7.06 -0.76
C PRO A 208 14.17 -5.73 -1.40
N VAL A 209 13.20 -4.82 -1.48
CA VAL A 209 13.40 -3.47 -2.00
C VAL A 209 13.23 -2.50 -0.85
N SER A 210 14.28 -1.73 -0.58
CA SER A 210 14.20 -0.61 0.36
C SER A 210 13.80 0.68 -0.36
N GLY A 211 13.23 1.60 0.39
CA GLY A 211 12.96 2.96 -0.04
C GLY A 211 13.45 3.94 1.01
N GLU A 212 13.77 5.15 0.57
CA GLU A 212 14.01 6.29 1.45
C GLU A 212 12.95 7.35 1.16
N TRP A 213 12.46 7.98 2.22
CA TRP A 213 11.45 9.03 2.12
C TRP A 213 11.96 10.28 2.83
N LEU A 214 11.88 11.41 2.12
CA LEU A 214 12.08 12.74 2.70
C LEU A 214 10.71 13.30 3.07
N VAL A 215 10.58 13.74 4.31
CA VAL A 215 9.31 14.26 4.85
C VAL A 215 9.49 15.70 5.28
N THR A 216 8.53 16.56 4.92
CA THR A 216 8.44 17.94 5.40
C THR A 216 7.13 18.14 6.15
N HIS A 217 7.19 18.88 7.25
CA HIS A 217 6.03 19.30 8.05
C HIS A 217 5.77 20.81 7.93
N ASN A 218 6.42 21.50 6.98
CA ASN A 218 6.24 22.93 6.80
C ASN A 218 4.83 23.23 6.22
N PRO A 219 3.96 23.93 6.97
CA PRO A 219 2.58 24.18 6.56
C PRO A 219 2.48 25.02 5.27
N GLU A 220 3.41 25.94 5.03
CA GLU A 220 3.41 26.80 3.84
C GLU A 220 3.70 26.00 2.56
N LEU A 221 4.58 24.99 2.65
CA LEU A 221 4.85 24.09 1.53
C LEU A 221 3.70 23.10 1.33
N ILE A 222 3.14 22.58 2.41
CA ILE A 222 2.00 21.65 2.35
C ILE A 222 0.79 22.33 1.70
N ALA A 223 0.51 23.60 2.04
CA ALA A 223 -0.59 24.36 1.44
C ALA A 223 -0.48 24.51 -0.09
N GLN A 224 0.74 24.45 -0.64
CA GLN A 224 1.00 24.54 -2.08
C GLN A 224 0.90 23.20 -2.81
N HIS A 225 0.79 22.07 -2.10
CA HIS A 225 0.78 20.74 -2.72
C HIS A 225 -0.32 19.86 -2.14
N GLN A 226 -1.42 19.73 -2.89
CA GLN A 226 -2.62 19.03 -2.46
C GLN A 226 -2.91 17.80 -3.36
N ALA A 227 -1.86 17.08 -3.76
CA ALA A 227 -1.98 15.93 -4.66
C ALA A 227 -0.94 14.84 -4.37
N LYS A 228 -1.11 13.68 -4.99
CA LYS A 228 -0.07 12.67 -5.16
C LYS A 228 0.40 12.66 -6.60
N VAL A 229 1.69 12.86 -6.81
CA VAL A 229 2.25 13.07 -8.15
C VAL A 229 3.29 12.00 -8.40
N TYR A 230 2.95 11.06 -9.28
CA TYR A 230 3.82 9.96 -9.68
C TYR A 230 4.45 10.27 -11.03
N THR A 231 5.73 9.98 -11.16
CA THR A 231 6.41 10.09 -12.46
C THR A 231 6.58 8.73 -13.12
N GLN A 232 7.29 8.67 -14.24
CA GLN A 232 7.73 7.41 -14.84
C GLN A 232 9.20 7.21 -14.51
N ALA A 233 9.61 5.97 -14.20
CA ALA A 233 11.02 5.64 -14.04
C ALA A 233 11.78 5.94 -15.34
N SER A 234 13.01 6.42 -15.22
CA SER A 234 13.93 6.45 -16.36
C SER A 234 14.27 5.02 -16.77
N VAL A 235 14.69 4.83 -18.03
CA VAL A 235 15.01 3.52 -18.61
C VAL A 235 16.08 2.77 -17.80
N ASP A 236 16.99 3.52 -17.17
CA ASP A 236 18.13 2.96 -16.41
C ASP A 236 17.85 2.84 -14.90
N ALA A 237 16.69 3.31 -14.42
CA ALA A 237 16.32 3.18 -13.02
C ALA A 237 15.53 1.89 -12.77
N PRO A 238 15.70 1.23 -11.61
CA PRO A 238 14.80 0.18 -11.18
C PRO A 238 13.34 0.65 -11.33
N PRO A 239 12.43 -0.17 -11.88
CA PRO A 239 11.04 0.24 -12.13
C PRO A 239 10.27 0.65 -10.87
N MET A 240 10.82 0.36 -9.69
CA MET A 240 10.26 0.67 -8.37
C MET A 240 10.78 1.99 -7.76
N SER A 241 11.85 2.60 -8.30
CA SER A 241 12.45 3.83 -7.78
C SER A 241 12.00 5.06 -8.55
N VAL A 242 10.69 5.30 -8.56
CA VAL A 242 10.10 6.44 -9.25
C VAL A 242 10.02 7.64 -8.30
N PRO A 243 10.61 8.80 -8.63
CA PRO A 243 10.45 9.99 -7.82
C PRO A 243 8.99 10.44 -7.84
N HIS A 244 8.45 10.66 -6.66
CA HIS A 244 7.07 11.09 -6.46
C HIS A 244 7.02 12.14 -5.35
N LEU A 245 6.04 13.03 -5.45
CA LEU A 245 5.76 14.05 -4.43
C LEU A 245 4.32 13.89 -3.99
N ASP A 246 4.15 13.45 -2.75
CA ASP A 246 2.85 13.03 -2.23
C ASP A 246 2.44 13.85 -1.02
N LEU A 247 1.20 14.33 -1.03
CA LEU A 247 0.51 14.68 0.21
C LEU A 247 0.21 13.40 1.00
N ARG A 248 0.51 13.41 2.30
CA ARG A 248 0.15 12.36 3.26
C ARG A 248 -0.62 12.99 4.42
N ILE A 249 -1.79 12.44 4.71
CA ILE A 249 -2.68 12.86 5.80
C ILE A 249 -2.61 11.73 6.84
N ILE A 250 -1.74 11.93 7.83
CA ILE A 250 -1.38 10.92 8.84
C ILE A 250 -1.84 11.37 10.21
#